data_AF-K6UIU9-F1
#
_entry.id   AF-K6UIU9-F1
#
_cell.length_a   1.000
_cell.length_b   1.000
_cell.length_c   1.000
_cell.angle_alpha   90.00
_cell.angle_beta   90.00
_cell.angle_gamma   90.00
#
_symmetry.space_group_name_H-M   'P 1'
#
loop_
_entity.id
_entity.type
_entity.pdbx_description
1 polymer ?
#
loop_
_entity_poly.entity_id
_entity_poly.type
_entity_poly.pdbx_seq_one_letter_code
_entity_poly.pdbx_strand_id
1 'polypeptide(L)'
;MFIIKNFTYLLSNKDNITFYVDEMLNILENSDLHKFYNILKNYWDDKDTTSVSCTGKSDLKIHYLCKPLENIVSNWNGICPLLNKKNDKCCCYLTYWLYGVIVKINPSYFCINDIYNMLDNFFKKN
;
A
#
# COMPACT_ATOMS: atom_id res chain seq x y z
N MET A 1 0.03 2.99 45.58
CA MET A 1 -1.17 3.79 45.25
C MET A 1 -0.78 4.93 44.28
N PHE A 2 -0.39 4.59 43.04
CA PHE A 2 0.06 5.56 42.01
C PHE A 2 -0.86 5.61 40.77
N ILE A 3 -1.89 4.76 40.72
CA ILE A 3 -2.71 4.57 39.52
C ILE A 3 -3.87 5.59 39.43
N ILE A 4 -4.28 6.22 40.53
CA ILE A 4 -5.48 7.08 40.54
C ILE A 4 -5.18 8.53 40.11
N LYS A 5 -3.95 9.05 40.29
CA LYS A 5 -3.62 10.44 39.90
C LYS A 5 -3.46 10.65 38.39
N ASN A 6 -3.20 9.60 37.60
CA ASN A 6 -3.03 9.73 36.14
C ASN A 6 -4.36 9.83 35.38
N PHE A 7 -5.47 9.33 35.92
CA PHE A 7 -6.77 9.39 35.24
C PHE A 7 -7.35 10.80 35.23
N THR A 8 -7.12 11.61 36.27
CA THR A 8 -7.63 12.99 36.34
C THR A 8 -6.91 13.93 35.36
N TYR A 9 -5.63 13.68 35.06
CA TYR A 9 -4.86 14.45 34.07
C TYR A 9 -5.28 14.12 32.62
N LEU A 10 -5.62 12.86 32.33
CA LEU A 10 -6.13 12.44 31.02
C LEU A 10 -7.54 12.98 30.73
N LEU A 11 -8.40 13.09 31.75
CA LEU A 11 -9.74 13.66 31.60
C LEU A 11 -9.72 15.18 31.34
N SER A 12 -8.71 15.90 31.85
CA SER A 12 -8.50 17.34 31.60
C SER A 12 -7.95 17.66 30.19
N ASN A 13 -7.47 16.67 29.45
CA ASN A 13 -6.78 16.85 28.16
C ASN A 13 -7.49 16.14 26.99
N LYS A 14 -8.67 15.56 27.22
CA LYS A 14 -9.37 14.74 26.23
C LYS A 14 -9.72 15.53 24.97
N ASP A 15 -10.09 16.80 25.13
CA ASP A 15 -10.42 17.69 24.00
C ASP A 15 -9.16 18.08 23.20
N ASN A 16 -8.03 18.33 23.88
CA ASN A 16 -6.75 18.59 23.21
C ASN A 16 -6.24 17.36 22.45
N ILE A 17 -6.34 16.16 23.03
CA ILE A 17 -5.92 14.92 22.37
C ILE A 17 -6.79 14.65 21.14
N THR A 18 -8.10 14.87 21.23
CA THR A 18 -9.03 14.68 20.11
C THR A 18 -8.68 15.63 18.96
N PHE A 19 -8.43 16.91 19.27
CA PHE A 19 -8.01 17.91 18.28
C PHE A 19 -6.71 17.51 17.53
N TYR A 20 -5.67 17.07 18.25
CA TYR A 20 -4.41 16.64 17.60
C TYR A 20 -4.59 15.38 16.75
N VAL A 21 -5.45 14.46 17.17
CA VAL A 21 -5.77 13.25 16.40
C VAL A 21 -6.48 13.62 15.10
N ASP A 22 -7.47 14.51 15.16
CA ASP A 22 -8.21 14.97 13.98
C ASP A 22 -7.29 15.72 13.00
N GLU A 23 -6.40 16.57 13.50
CA GLU A 23 -5.42 17.27 12.66
C GLU A 23 -4.45 16.28 11.98
N MET A 24 -3.94 15.29 12.71
CA MET A 24 -3.07 14.25 12.16
C MET A 24 -3.78 13.39 11.12
N LEU A 25 -5.05 13.02 11.35
CA LEU A 25 -5.86 12.28 10.38
C LEU A 25 -6.06 13.11 9.11
N ASN A 26 -6.40 14.39 9.24
CA ASN A 26 -6.58 15.29 8.11
C ASN A 26 -5.30 15.45 7.28
N ILE A 27 -4.13 15.56 7.93
CA ILE A 27 -2.83 15.60 7.24
C ILE A 27 -2.57 14.28 6.50
N LEU A 28 -2.86 13.14 7.14
CA LEU A 28 -2.66 11.82 6.56
C LEU A 28 -3.56 11.61 5.33
N GLU A 29 -4.85 11.89 5.44
CA GLU A 29 -5.84 11.74 4.37
C GLU A 29 -5.53 12.62 3.15
N ASN A 30 -4.97 13.81 3.39
CA ASN A 30 -4.59 14.73 2.33
C ASN A 30 -3.20 14.46 1.75
N SER A 31 -2.42 13.56 2.34
CA SER A 31 -1.07 13.26 1.88
C SER A 31 -1.07 12.62 0.48
N ASP A 32 -0.03 12.94 -0.30
CA ASP A 32 0.17 12.35 -1.62
C ASP A 32 0.21 10.81 -1.57
N LEU A 33 0.79 10.25 -0.50
CA LEU A 33 0.92 8.81 -0.29
C LEU A 33 -0.46 8.16 -0.07
N HIS A 34 -1.30 8.77 0.77
CA HIS A 34 -2.66 8.27 1.01
C HIS A 34 -3.50 8.32 -0.27
N LYS A 35 -3.41 9.42 -1.03
CA LYS A 35 -4.05 9.55 -2.35
C LYS A 35 -3.56 8.48 -3.33
N PHE A 36 -2.25 8.21 -3.37
CA PHE A 36 -1.68 7.13 -4.18
C PHE A 36 -2.28 5.77 -3.80
N TYR A 37 -2.39 5.47 -2.50
CA TYR A 37 -2.92 4.18 -2.04
C TYR A 37 -4.40 4.02 -2.40
N ASN A 38 -5.18 5.10 -2.34
CA ASN A 38 -6.57 5.09 -2.78
C ASN A 38 -6.70 4.82 -4.28
N ILE A 39 -5.79 5.35 -5.12
CA ILE A 39 -5.74 5.01 -6.55
C ILE A 39 -5.45 3.51 -6.73
N LEU A 40 -4.46 2.97 -6.02
CA LEU A 40 -4.09 1.56 -6.12
C LEU A 40 -5.20 0.61 -5.68
N LYS A 41 -6.04 1.01 -4.72
CA LYS A 41 -7.18 0.22 -4.25
C LYS A 41 -8.15 -0.16 -5.37
N ASN A 42 -8.33 0.72 -6.35
CA ASN A 42 -9.20 0.45 -7.51
C ASN A 42 -8.72 -0.74 -8.36
N TYR A 43 -7.42 -1.05 -8.31
CA TYR A 43 -6.83 -2.18 -9.03
C TYR A 43 -6.78 -3.46 -8.19
N TRP A 44 -7.09 -3.36 -6.90
CA TRP A 44 -7.07 -4.47 -5.95
C TRP A 44 -8.42 -5.19 -5.82
N ASP A 45 -9.53 -4.45 -5.93
CA ASP A 45 -10.89 -5.00 -5.74
C ASP A 45 -11.41 -5.78 -6.96
N ASP A 46 -10.63 -5.86 -8.04
CA ASP A 46 -10.97 -6.66 -9.22
C ASP A 46 -10.69 -8.15 -8.93
N LYS A 47 -11.75 -8.87 -8.55
CA LYS A 47 -11.72 -10.29 -8.12
C LYS A 47 -11.49 -11.28 -9.26
N ASP A 48 -11.23 -10.82 -10.47
CA ASP A 48 -10.94 -11.73 -11.58
C ASP A 48 -9.61 -12.46 -11.32
N THR A 49 -9.68 -13.79 -11.22
CA THR A 49 -8.58 -14.62 -10.68
C THR A 49 -7.57 -15.04 -11.73
N THR A 50 -7.81 -14.73 -13.01
CA THR A 50 -6.95 -15.19 -14.09
C THR A 50 -5.83 -14.18 -14.39
N SER A 51 -4.67 -14.44 -13.80
CA SER A 51 -3.40 -13.77 -14.12
C SER A 51 -2.51 -14.70 -14.94
N VAL A 52 -2.11 -14.27 -16.13
CA VAL A 52 -1.25 -15.08 -17.01
C VAL A 52 0.17 -15.17 -16.45
N SER A 53 0.69 -14.09 -15.84
CA SER A 53 2.05 -14.03 -15.30
C SER A 53 2.33 -14.94 -14.11
N CYS A 54 1.28 -15.40 -13.41
CA CYS A 54 1.41 -16.28 -12.24
C CYS A 54 0.81 -17.67 -12.43
N THR A 55 0.52 -18.05 -13.66
CA THR A 55 0.15 -19.43 -14.00
C THR A 55 1.28 -20.38 -13.56
N GLY A 56 0.96 -21.35 -12.70
CA GLY A 56 1.94 -22.33 -12.19
C GLY A 56 2.66 -21.95 -10.88
N LYS A 57 2.34 -20.81 -10.24
CA LYS A 57 2.80 -20.51 -8.87
C LYS A 57 2.06 -21.39 -7.85
N SER A 58 2.79 -22.05 -6.94
CA SER A 58 2.24 -22.95 -5.93
C SER A 58 1.63 -22.24 -4.71
N ASP A 59 2.00 -20.99 -4.46
CA ASP A 59 1.48 -20.21 -3.33
C ASP A 59 0.24 -19.43 -3.75
N LEU A 60 -0.92 -19.87 -3.27
CA LEU A 60 -2.21 -19.21 -3.52
C LEU A 60 -2.23 -17.75 -3.04
N LYS A 61 -1.44 -17.39 -2.02
CA LYS A 61 -1.39 -16.00 -1.52
C LYS A 61 -0.76 -15.04 -2.52
N ILE A 62 0.21 -15.53 -3.30
CA ILE A 62 0.85 -14.77 -4.38
C ILE A 62 -0.08 -14.67 -5.58
N HIS A 63 -0.85 -15.71 -5.86
CA HIS A 63 -1.81 -15.71 -6.95
C HIS A 63 -2.77 -14.52 -6.85
N TYR A 64 -3.21 -14.18 -5.64
CA TYR A 64 -4.04 -12.99 -5.37
C TYR A 64 -3.33 -11.64 -5.58
N LEU A 65 -1.98 -11.61 -5.58
CA LEU A 65 -1.23 -10.39 -5.88
C LEU A 65 -0.99 -10.17 -7.36
N CYS A 66 -0.90 -11.25 -8.14
CA CYS A 66 -0.40 -11.15 -9.51
C CYS A 66 -1.32 -10.34 -10.41
N LYS A 67 -2.64 -10.53 -10.30
CA LYS A 67 -3.59 -9.76 -11.10
C LYS A 67 -3.60 -8.27 -10.71
N PRO A 68 -3.72 -7.89 -9.43
CA PRO A 68 -3.56 -6.48 -9.03
C PRO A 68 -2.25 -5.87 -9.50
N LEU A 69 -1.14 -6.61 -9.36
CA LEU A 69 0.16 -6.16 -9.83
C LEU A 69 0.18 -5.95 -11.34
N GLU A 70 -0.27 -6.91 -12.14
CA GLU A 70 -0.42 -6.78 -13.61
C GLU A 70 -1.26 -5.57 -14.01
N ASN A 71 -2.37 -5.33 -13.30
CA ASN A 71 -3.25 -4.22 -13.56
C ASN A 71 -2.58 -2.87 -13.25
N ILE A 72 -1.88 -2.76 -12.12
CA ILE A 72 -1.12 -1.55 -11.72
C ILE A 72 -0.02 -1.25 -12.74
N VAL A 73 0.75 -2.29 -13.05
CA VAL A 73 1.79 -2.35 -14.08
C VAL A 73 1.23 -1.85 -15.41
N SER A 74 0.22 -2.51 -15.97
CA SER A 74 -0.33 -2.14 -17.29
C SER A 74 -0.88 -0.71 -17.37
N ASN A 75 -1.28 -0.13 -16.23
CA ASN A 75 -1.82 1.22 -16.14
C ASN A 75 -0.82 2.24 -15.55
N TRP A 76 0.45 1.88 -15.38
CA TRP A 76 1.43 2.69 -14.64
C TRP A 76 1.55 4.13 -15.13
N ASN A 77 1.58 4.31 -16.46
CA ASN A 77 1.64 5.62 -17.11
C ASN A 77 0.39 6.48 -16.87
N GLY A 78 -0.74 5.87 -16.48
CA GLY A 78 -1.95 6.59 -16.06
C GLY A 78 -2.03 6.85 -14.56
N ILE A 79 -1.27 6.11 -13.73
CA ILE A 79 -1.33 6.21 -12.27
C ILE A 79 -0.46 7.36 -11.74
N CYS A 80 0.80 7.43 -12.17
CA CYS A 80 1.74 8.41 -11.62
C CYS A 80 1.39 9.89 -11.96
N PRO A 81 0.93 10.21 -13.19
CA PRO A 81 0.54 11.58 -13.53
C PRO A 81 -0.63 12.13 -12.72
N LEU A 82 -1.52 11.27 -12.19
CA LEU A 82 -2.66 11.70 -11.36
C LEU A 82 -2.24 12.41 -10.07
N LEU A 83 -0.99 12.25 -9.64
CA LEU A 83 -0.44 12.92 -8.46
C LEU A 83 0.45 14.12 -8.80
N ASN A 84 0.62 14.45 -10.08
CA ASN A 84 1.54 15.49 -10.57
C ASN A 84 2.95 15.35 -9.96
N LYS A 85 3.45 14.11 -9.84
CA LYS A 85 4.77 13.80 -9.27
C LYS A 85 5.73 13.29 -10.34
N LYS A 86 7.02 13.45 -10.06
CA LYS A 86 8.08 12.75 -10.80
C LYS A 86 7.94 11.24 -10.62
N ASN A 87 8.24 10.48 -11.68
CA ASN A 87 8.19 9.02 -11.69
C ASN A 87 8.91 8.38 -10.49
N ASP A 88 10.09 8.90 -10.12
CA ASP A 88 10.87 8.39 -8.97
C ASP A 88 10.06 8.37 -7.66
N LYS A 89 9.23 9.40 -7.42
CA LYS A 89 8.41 9.48 -6.20
C LYS A 89 7.28 8.45 -6.22
N CYS A 90 6.67 8.22 -7.39
CA CYS A 90 5.66 7.19 -7.56
C CYS A 90 6.25 5.79 -7.38
N CYS A 91 7.46 5.54 -7.90
CA CYS A 91 8.17 4.28 -7.67
C CYS A 91 8.38 4.04 -6.17
N CYS A 92 8.84 5.04 -5.42
CA CYS A 92 8.96 4.93 -3.96
C CYS A 92 7.61 4.59 -3.31
N TYR A 93 6.53 5.27 -3.71
CA TYR A 93 5.19 4.99 -3.15
C TYR A 93 4.69 3.58 -3.46
N LEU A 94 4.95 3.07 -4.68
CA LEU A 94 4.64 1.70 -5.04
C LEU A 94 5.43 0.70 -4.21
N THR A 95 6.74 0.94 -4.02
CA THR A 95 7.58 0.07 -3.18
C THR A 95 7.07 0.02 -1.74
N TYR A 96 6.71 1.17 -1.15
CA TYR A 96 6.13 1.20 0.19
C TYR A 96 4.79 0.47 0.28
N TRP A 97 3.91 0.68 -0.70
CA TRP A 97 2.62 -0.02 -0.76
C TRP A 97 2.82 -1.53 -0.83
N LEU A 98 3.69 -1.98 -1.73
CA LEU A 98 4.00 -3.39 -1.93
C LEU A 98 4.57 -4.03 -0.67
N TYR A 99 5.46 -3.32 0.03
CA TYR A 99 5.99 -3.80 1.30
C TYR A 99 4.87 -4.06 2.31
N GLY A 100 3.93 -3.12 2.47
CA GLY A 100 2.78 -3.29 3.35
C GLY A 100 1.90 -4.50 2.97
N VAL A 101 1.73 -4.73 1.66
CA VAL A 101 1.01 -5.90 1.14
C VAL A 101 1.75 -7.20 1.44
N ILE A 102 3.06 -7.28 1.19
CA ILE A 102 3.90 -8.46 1.45
C ILE A 102 3.88 -8.80 2.94
N VAL A 103 4.04 -7.79 3.82
CA VAL A 103 3.98 -7.99 5.27
C VAL A 103 2.62 -8.57 5.70
N LYS A 104 1.52 -8.10 5.09
CA LYS A 104 0.17 -8.55 5.42
C LYS A 104 -0.11 -9.99 4.99
N ILE A 105 0.29 -10.37 3.78
CA ILE A 105 0.02 -11.73 3.29
C ILE A 105 1.05 -12.76 3.83
N ASN A 106 2.23 -12.27 4.21
CA ASN A 106 3.35 -13.04 4.73
C ASN A 106 3.63 -14.29 3.87
N PRO A 107 4.09 -14.11 2.63
CA PRO A 107 4.35 -15.21 1.70
C PRO A 107 5.67 -15.89 2.06
N SER A 108 5.91 -17.07 1.49
CA SER A 108 7.23 -17.70 1.65
C SER A 108 8.35 -16.85 1.04
N TYR A 109 9.59 -17.00 1.52
CA TYR A 109 10.75 -16.23 1.00
C TYR A 109 10.93 -16.38 -0.52
N PHE A 110 10.77 -17.60 -1.05
CA PHE A 110 10.88 -17.88 -2.49
C PHE A 110 9.89 -17.05 -3.31
N CYS A 111 8.72 -16.81 -2.75
CA CYS A 111 7.66 -16.05 -3.38
C CYS A 111 7.91 -14.53 -3.40
N ILE A 112 8.71 -14.00 -2.46
CA ILE A 112 9.09 -12.58 -2.46
C ILE A 112 9.99 -12.27 -3.67
N ASN A 113 10.94 -13.16 -3.97
CA ASN A 113 11.85 -12.99 -5.11
C ASN A 113 11.09 -12.93 -6.45
N ASP A 114 10.01 -13.72 -6.56
CA ASP A 114 9.15 -13.72 -7.74
C ASP A 114 8.42 -12.39 -7.96
N ILE A 115 7.90 -11.78 -6.89
CA ILE A 115 7.27 -10.45 -6.95
C ILE A 115 8.28 -9.41 -7.44
N TYR A 116 9.49 -9.40 -6.89
CA TYR A 116 10.52 -8.45 -7.29
C TYR A 116 10.95 -8.64 -8.75
N ASN A 117 11.13 -9.87 -9.20
CA ASN A 117 11.46 -10.16 -10.60
C ASN A 117 10.34 -9.72 -11.56
N MET A 118 9.08 -9.89 -11.18
CA MET A 118 7.94 -9.42 -11.97
C MET A 118 7.95 -7.89 -12.13
N LEU A 119 8.20 -7.17 -11.03
CA LEU A 119 8.31 -5.71 -11.05
C LEU A 119 9.52 -5.23 -11.85
N ASP A 120 10.68 -5.84 -11.64
CA ASP A 120 11.91 -5.51 -12.36
C ASP A 120 11.75 -5.71 -13.86
N ASN A 121 11.15 -6.84 -14.29
CA ASN A 121 10.82 -7.09 -15.69
C ASN A 121 9.85 -6.06 -16.26
N PHE A 122 8.92 -5.57 -15.45
CA PHE A 122 7.98 -4.56 -15.88
C PHE A 122 8.65 -3.19 -16.07
N PHE A 123 9.47 -2.77 -15.11
CA PHE A 123 10.18 -1.49 -15.17
C PHE A 123 11.34 -1.49 -16.17
N LYS A 124 11.83 -2.66 -16.60
CA LYS A 124 12.80 -2.78 -17.70
C LYS A 124 12.16 -2.68 -19.09
N LYS A 125 10.86 -2.92 -19.21
CA LYS A 125 10.12 -2.93 -20.48
C LYS A 125 9.45 -1.60 -20.83
N ASN A 126 9.35 -0.67 -19.90
CA ASN A 126 8.79 0.68 -20.07
C ASN A 126 9.82 1.74 -19.72
#